data_AF-R0KXI9-F1
#
_entry.id   AF-R0KXI9-F1
#
_cell.length_a   1.000
_cell.length_b   1.000
_cell.length_c   1.000
_cell.angle_alpha   90.00
_cell.angle_beta   90.00
_cell.angle_gamma   90.00
#
_symmetry.space_group_name_H-M   'P 1'
#
loop_
_entity.id
_entity.type
_entity.pdbx_description
1 polymer ?
#
loop_
_entity_poly.entity_id
_entity_poly.type
_entity_poly.pdbx_seq_one_letter_code
_entity_poly.pdbx_strand_id
1 'polypeptide(L)'
;MDDQPKRHKLQKNANKLEEAKSTLSFLIESIEKKDKSYISEFLCSKSKMFTLKLLNDSQLNSLGLILVDFLDQPLRIQAIEVLKGIPFHFKNKNVFYDSLKTRVVDISKLLYLKGKLDYLKMTRMKSEKKKEPKVVINE
;
A
#
# COMPACT_ATOMS: atom_id res chain seq x y z
N MET A 1 -6.50 -39.63 9.16
CA MET A 1 -6.99 -38.27 8.90
C MET A 1 -5.78 -37.38 8.65
N ASP A 2 -5.68 -36.83 7.44
CA ASP A 2 -4.52 -36.14 6.90
C ASP A 2 -4.14 -34.86 7.66
N ASP A 3 -2.93 -34.87 8.22
CA ASP A 3 -2.29 -33.73 8.92
C ASP A 3 -1.45 -32.86 7.95
N GLN A 4 -1.54 -33.13 6.65
CA GLN A 4 -0.80 -32.44 5.58
C GLN A 4 -1.01 -30.91 5.50
N PRO A 5 -2.23 -30.35 5.66
CA PRO A 5 -2.41 -28.90 5.50
C PRO A 5 -1.76 -28.09 6.64
N LYS A 6 -1.54 -28.68 7.83
CA LYS A 6 -0.83 -28.03 8.94
C LYS A 6 0.67 -27.97 8.70
N ARG A 7 1.28 -29.07 8.22
CA ARG A 7 2.72 -29.15 7.94
C ARG A 7 3.15 -28.17 6.84
N HIS A 8 2.36 -28.07 5.78
CA HIS A 8 2.66 -27.17 4.66
C HIS A 8 2.55 -25.67 5.04
N LYS A 9 1.63 -25.31 5.96
CA LYS A 9 1.52 -23.94 6.50
C LYS A 9 2.71 -23.59 7.41
N LEU A 10 3.17 -24.52 8.24
CA LEU A 10 4.32 -24.34 9.12
C LEU A 10 5.62 -24.09 8.33
N GLN A 11 5.88 -24.90 7.30
CA GLN A 11 7.03 -24.70 6.39
C GLN A 11 6.98 -23.35 5.68
N LYS A 12 5.80 -22.92 5.20
CA LYS A 12 5.64 -21.63 4.53
C LYS A 12 5.92 -20.44 5.46
N ASN A 13 5.62 -20.55 6.75
CA ASN A 13 5.91 -19.52 7.73
C ASN A 13 7.40 -19.51 8.14
N ALA A 14 8.04 -20.68 8.21
CA ALA A 14 9.47 -20.79 8.47
C ALA A 14 10.30 -20.13 7.37
N ASN A 15 9.97 -20.38 6.10
CA ASN A 15 10.66 -19.77 4.96
C ASN A 15 10.52 -18.24 4.95
N LYS A 16 9.34 -17.71 5.32
CA LYS A 16 9.12 -16.26 5.44
C LYS A 16 9.90 -15.62 6.60
N LEU A 17 10.14 -16.37 7.68
CA LEU A 17 10.91 -15.89 8.83
C LEU A 17 12.41 -15.84 8.51
N GLU A 18 12.92 -16.86 7.83
CA GLU A 18 14.29 -16.89 7.29
C GLU A 18 14.54 -15.68 6.36
N GLU A 19 13.65 -15.47 5.39
CA GLU A 19 13.69 -14.33 4.48
C GLU A 19 13.57 -12.98 5.21
N ALA A 20 12.76 -12.92 6.27
CA ALA A 20 12.65 -11.73 7.10
C ALA A 20 13.94 -11.42 7.86
N LYS A 21 14.65 -12.44 8.35
CA LYS A 21 15.92 -12.26 9.07
C LYS A 21 17.04 -11.84 8.12
N SER A 22 17.11 -12.41 6.92
CA SER A 22 18.15 -12.06 5.93
C SER A 22 18.03 -10.62 5.43
N THR A 23 16.82 -10.07 5.37
CA THR A 23 16.54 -8.70 4.91
C THR A 23 16.49 -7.65 6.02
N LEU A 24 16.55 -8.07 7.29
CA LEU A 24 16.39 -7.19 8.44
C LEU A 24 17.50 -6.15 8.56
N SER A 25 18.76 -6.55 8.38
CA SER A 25 19.91 -5.65 8.49
C SER A 25 19.85 -4.52 7.47
N PHE A 26 19.53 -4.86 6.21
CA PHE A 26 19.36 -3.89 5.13
C PHE A 26 18.20 -2.94 5.39
N LEU A 27 17.07 -3.43 5.92
CA LEU A 27 15.94 -2.58 6.28
C LEU A 27 16.32 -1.59 7.39
N ILE A 28 17.02 -2.04 8.43
CA ILE A 28 17.48 -1.17 9.53
C ILE A 28 18.39 -0.07 8.98
N GLU A 29 19.38 -0.43 8.18
CA GLU A 29 20.30 0.54 7.56
C GLU A 29 19.56 1.53 6.66
N SER A 30 18.55 1.05 5.91
CA SER A 30 17.73 1.89 5.04
C SER A 30 16.85 2.86 5.82
N ILE A 31 16.35 2.45 7.00
CA ILE A 31 15.60 3.34 7.90
C ILE A 31 16.52 4.44 8.44
N GLU A 32 17.73 4.08 8.86
CA GLU A 32 18.71 5.03 9.39
C GLU A 32 19.15 6.06 8.34
N LYS A 33 19.44 5.59 7.11
CA LYS A 33 19.81 6.44 5.98
C LYS A 33 18.63 7.12 5.29
N LYS A 34 17.40 6.78 5.67
CA LYS A 34 16.15 7.20 5.00
C LYS A 34 16.14 6.88 3.50
N ASP A 35 16.71 5.74 3.11
CA ASP A 35 16.77 5.30 1.72
C ASP A 35 15.40 4.80 1.25
N LYS A 36 14.74 5.62 0.42
CA LYS A 36 13.40 5.33 -0.11
C LYS A 36 13.40 4.19 -1.13
N SER A 37 14.52 3.88 -1.78
CA SER A 37 14.59 2.83 -2.80
C SER A 37 14.44 1.46 -2.13
N TYR A 38 15.24 1.19 -1.10
CA TYR A 38 15.16 -0.06 -0.35
C TYR A 38 13.86 -0.19 0.45
N ILE A 39 13.31 0.93 0.96
CA ILE A 39 12.00 0.90 1.61
C ILE A 39 10.89 0.52 0.61
N SER A 40 10.99 0.96 -0.65
CA SER A 40 10.06 0.55 -1.71
C SER A 40 10.14 -0.95 -2.00
N GLU A 41 11.35 -1.51 -2.04
CA GLU A 41 11.56 -2.94 -2.20
C GLU A 41 10.96 -3.73 -1.02
N PHE A 42 11.22 -3.27 0.21
CA PHE A 42 10.63 -3.84 1.41
C PHE A 42 9.09 -3.84 1.38
N LEU A 43 8.46 -2.75 0.93
CA LEU A 43 6.99 -2.65 0.83
C LEU A 43 6.38 -3.69 -0.12
N CYS A 44 7.13 -4.11 -1.14
CA CYS A 44 6.74 -5.13 -2.09
C CYS A 44 7.01 -6.57 -1.61
N SER A 45 7.78 -6.74 -0.53
CA SER A 45 8.15 -8.06 -0.01
C SER A 45 6.95 -8.84 0.55
N LYS A 46 6.97 -10.17 0.35
CA LYS A 46 6.00 -11.11 0.92
C LYS A 46 6.22 -11.36 2.41
N SER A 47 7.43 -11.11 2.92
CA SER A 47 7.83 -11.28 4.32
C SER A 47 7.73 -9.99 5.13
N LYS A 48 7.31 -8.86 4.53
CA LYS A 48 7.30 -7.52 5.15
C LYS A 48 6.69 -7.46 6.56
N MET A 49 5.59 -8.18 6.81
CA MET A 49 4.92 -8.22 8.12
C MET A 49 5.69 -9.04 9.16
N PHE A 50 6.49 -10.03 8.73
CA PHE A 50 7.38 -10.76 9.62
C PHE A 50 8.59 -9.90 9.97
N THR A 51 9.20 -9.23 8.98
CA THR A 51 10.32 -8.32 9.21
C THR A 51 9.92 -7.15 10.11
N LEU A 52 8.71 -6.61 9.94
CA LEU A 52 8.18 -5.53 10.79
C LEU A 52 8.17 -5.91 12.28
N LYS A 53 7.83 -7.16 12.61
CA LYS A 53 7.81 -7.66 14.00
C LYS A 53 9.18 -7.79 14.64
N LEU A 54 10.25 -7.78 13.84
CA LEU A 54 11.63 -7.90 14.31
C LEU A 54 12.25 -6.53 14.61
N LEU A 55 11.61 -5.43 14.21
CA LEU A 55 12.09 -4.08 14.48
C LEU A 55 11.78 -3.66 15.92
N ASN A 56 12.68 -2.86 16.49
CA ASN A 56 12.42 -2.21 17.78
C ASN A 56 11.55 -0.96 17.62
N ASP A 57 11.01 -0.45 18.73
CA ASP A 57 10.11 0.71 18.73
C ASP A 57 10.74 1.96 18.08
N SER A 58 12.06 2.17 18.22
CA SER A 58 12.75 3.32 17.62
C SER A 58 12.79 3.25 16.09
N GLN A 59 13.10 2.06 15.57
CA GLN A 59 13.10 1.77 14.14
C GLN A 59 11.69 1.84 13.57
N LEU A 60 10.69 1.33 14.29
CA LEU A 60 9.27 1.40 13.92
C LEU A 60 8.77 2.85 13.83
N ASN A 61 9.19 3.72 14.77
CA ASN A 61 8.86 5.13 14.73
C ASN A 61 9.46 5.83 13.50
N SER A 62 10.73 5.57 13.25
CA SER A 62 11.47 6.15 12.11
C SER A 62 10.87 5.68 10.78
N LEU A 63 10.63 4.37 10.65
CA LEU A 63 9.97 3.77 9.50
C LEU A 63 8.58 4.36 9.30
N GLY A 64 7.79 4.47 10.35
CA GLY A 64 6.44 4.99 10.26
C GLY A 64 6.37 6.44 9.77
N LEU A 65 7.31 7.30 10.16
CA LEU A 65 7.43 8.65 9.59
C LEU A 65 7.80 8.62 8.10
N ILE A 66 8.72 7.74 7.70
CA ILE A 66 9.09 7.60 6.29
C ILE A 66 7.90 7.08 5.46
N LEU A 67 7.11 6.14 6.00
CA LEU A 67 5.95 5.59 5.31
C LEU A 67 4.83 6.62 5.11
N VAL A 68 4.77 7.67 5.92
CA VAL A 68 3.84 8.79 5.67
C VAL A 68 4.19 9.49 4.35
N ASP A 69 5.47 9.58 3.97
CA ASP A 69 5.87 10.13 2.66
C ASP A 69 5.37 9.29 1.49
N PHE A 70 5.22 7.97 1.68
CA PHE A 70 4.75 7.06 0.65
C PHE A 70 3.25 7.14 0.39
N LEU A 71 2.49 7.85 1.23
CA LEU A 71 1.04 7.99 1.05
C LEU A 71 0.67 8.77 -0.22
N ASP A 72 1.55 9.67 -0.66
CA ASP A 72 1.39 10.48 -1.87
C ASP A 72 2.14 9.91 -3.09
N GLN A 73 2.78 8.74 -2.93
CA GLN A 73 3.65 8.12 -3.94
C GLN A 73 3.04 6.80 -4.47
N PRO A 74 3.59 6.27 -5.59
CA PRO A 74 3.39 4.86 -5.93
C PRO A 74 3.69 3.97 -4.71
N LEU A 75 2.95 2.88 -4.55
CA LEU A 75 2.99 1.99 -3.38
C LEU A 75 2.23 2.48 -2.12
N ARG A 76 1.40 3.52 -2.22
CA ARG A 76 0.57 4.00 -1.10
C ARG A 76 -0.22 2.90 -0.37
N ILE A 77 -0.72 1.90 -1.11
CA ILE A 77 -1.56 0.83 -0.55
C ILE A 77 -0.72 -0.08 0.34
N GLN A 78 0.48 -0.44 -0.13
CA GLN A 78 1.45 -1.23 0.60
C GLN A 78 1.95 -0.47 1.84
N ALA A 79 2.21 0.83 1.70
CA ALA A 79 2.59 1.69 2.82
C ALA A 79 1.47 1.76 3.89
N ILE A 80 0.20 1.91 3.49
CA ILE A 80 -0.95 1.87 4.41
C ILE A 80 -1.05 0.51 5.11
N GLU A 81 -0.83 -0.59 4.38
CA GLU A 81 -0.86 -1.94 4.95
C GLU A 81 0.17 -2.09 6.08
N VAL A 82 1.41 -1.65 5.85
CA VAL A 82 2.48 -1.68 6.84
C VAL A 82 2.21 -0.71 7.99
N LEU A 83 1.74 0.51 7.69
CA LEU A 83 1.39 1.51 8.70
C LEU A 83 0.31 1.02 9.67
N LYS A 84 -0.60 0.14 9.27
CA LYS A 84 -1.59 -0.49 10.17
C LYS A 84 -0.95 -1.40 11.22
N GLY A 85 0.25 -1.93 10.96
CA GLY A 85 1.01 -2.78 11.88
C GLY A 85 1.90 -2.01 12.88
N ILE A 86 2.07 -0.70 12.69
CA ILE A 86 2.96 0.17 13.48
C ILE A 86 2.27 1.00 14.62
N PRO A 87 0.96 1.37 14.60
CA PRO A 87 0.47 2.51 15.40
C PRO A 87 0.62 2.34 16.93
N PHE A 88 0.68 1.10 17.41
CA PHE A 88 0.83 0.77 18.83
C PHE A 88 2.24 1.02 19.36
N HIS A 89 3.24 1.16 18.50
CA HIS A 89 4.66 1.30 18.86
C HIS A 89 5.15 2.76 18.93
N PHE A 90 4.30 3.72 18.55
CA PHE A 90 4.66 5.14 18.60
C PHE A 90 4.73 5.69 20.00
N LYS A 91 5.96 6.01 20.44
CA LYS A 91 6.20 6.78 21.67
C LYS A 91 5.66 8.21 21.57
N ASN A 92 5.80 8.85 20.41
CA ASN A 92 5.27 10.19 20.15
C ASN A 92 4.22 10.15 19.03
N LYS A 93 2.97 9.90 19.43
CA LYS A 93 1.84 9.81 18.50
C LYS A 93 1.49 11.15 17.86
N ASN A 94 1.79 12.27 18.51
CA ASN A 94 1.38 13.60 18.06
C ASN A 94 2.06 13.98 16.75
N VAL A 95 3.38 13.81 16.65
CA VAL A 95 4.14 14.12 15.42
C VAL A 95 3.63 13.30 14.23
N PHE A 96 3.32 12.03 14.47
CA PHE A 96 2.78 11.14 13.45
C PHE A 96 1.37 11.57 13.01
N TYR A 97 0.47 11.89 13.95
CA TYR A 97 -0.88 12.35 13.63
C TYR A 97 -0.90 13.72 12.93
N ASP A 98 -0.03 14.64 13.32
CA ASP A 98 0.07 15.94 12.65
C ASP A 98 0.58 15.78 11.22
N SER A 99 1.56 14.90 11.00
CA SER A 99 2.03 14.55 9.65
C SER A 99 0.91 13.94 8.79
N LEU A 100 0.00 13.14 9.37
CA LEU A 100 -1.17 12.63 8.65
C LEU A 100 -2.22 13.71 8.36
N LYS A 101 -2.51 14.60 9.32
CA LYS A 101 -3.50 15.68 9.17
C LYS A 101 -3.15 16.61 8.02
N THR A 102 -1.87 16.95 7.85
CA THR A 102 -1.41 17.82 6.75
C THR A 102 -1.68 17.22 5.36
N ARG A 103 -1.86 15.91 5.26
CA ARG A 103 -2.09 15.18 4.01
C ARG A 103 -3.55 14.78 3.78
N VAL A 104 -4.46 15.21 4.66
CA VAL A 104 -5.89 14.96 4.46
C VAL A 104 -6.35 15.78 3.26
N VAL A 105 -6.59 15.08 2.15
CA VAL A 105 -7.24 15.66 0.98
C VAL A 105 -8.71 15.91 1.32
N ASP A 106 -9.23 17.05 0.89
CA ASP A 106 -10.65 17.37 0.96
C ASP A 106 -11.45 16.33 0.15
N ILE A 107 -12.02 15.35 0.86
CA ILE A 107 -12.78 14.23 0.30
C ILE A 107 -13.94 14.75 -0.57
N SER A 108 -14.53 15.88 -0.19
CA SER A 108 -15.65 16.49 -0.92
C SER A 108 -15.23 16.97 -2.30
N LYS A 109 -14.05 17.61 -2.42
CA LYS A 109 -13.48 18.00 -3.72
C LYS A 109 -13.17 16.78 -4.60
N LEU A 110 -12.66 15.69 -3.99
CA LEU A 110 -12.34 14.46 -4.71
C LEU A 110 -13.59 13.75 -5.24
N LEU A 111 -14.64 13.65 -4.41
CA LEU A 111 -15.94 13.11 -4.80
C LEU A 111 -16.55 13.90 -5.95
N TYR A 112 -16.48 15.23 -5.88
CA TYR A 112 -16.97 16.12 -6.94
C TYR A 112 -16.24 15.89 -8.27
N LEU A 113 -14.90 15.81 -8.27
CA LEU A 113 -14.12 15.51 -9.48
C LEU A 113 -14.46 14.13 -10.05
N LYS A 114 -14.58 13.11 -9.20
CA LYS A 114 -14.98 11.77 -9.62
C LYS A 114 -16.35 11.80 -10.30
N GLY A 115 -17.33 12.50 -9.71
CA GLY A 115 -18.66 12.66 -10.28
C GLY A 115 -18.64 13.31 -11.68
N LYS A 116 -17.81 14.33 -11.89
CA LYS A 116 -17.62 14.93 -13.22
C LYS A 116 -17.01 13.95 -14.23
N LEU A 117 -15.99 13.19 -13.82
CA LEU A 117 -15.37 12.18 -14.69
C LEU A 117 -16.36 11.07 -15.07
N ASP A 118 -17.15 10.59 -14.11
CA ASP A 118 -18.16 9.56 -14.33
C ASP A 118 -19.26 10.07 -15.27
N TYR A 119 -19.70 11.33 -15.10
CA TYR A 119 -20.62 11.98 -16.03
C TYR A 119 -20.06 12.03 -17.46
N LEU A 120 -18.81 12.47 -17.64
CA LEU A 120 -18.16 12.55 -18.95
C LEU A 120 -18.04 11.16 -19.62
N LYS A 121 -17.73 10.12 -18.86
CA LYS A 121 -17.70 8.73 -19.36
C LYS A 121 -19.08 8.28 -19.82
N MET A 122 -20.13 8.55 -19.04
CA MET A 122 -21.50 8.22 -19.41
C MET A 122 -21.95 8.95 -20.67
N THR A 123 -21.60 10.23 -20.82
CA THR A 123 -21.96 11.00 -22.02
C THR A 123 -21.20 10.53 -23.26
N ARG A 124 -19.91 10.16 -23.14
CA ARG A 124 -19.14 9.56 -24.25
C ARG A 124 -19.73 8.22 -24.71
N MET A 125 -20.12 7.36 -23.78
CA MET A 125 -20.80 6.09 -24.11
C MET A 125 -22.15 6.31 -24.79
N LYS A 126 -22.90 7.37 -24.43
CA LYS A 126 -24.16 7.74 -25.10
C LYS A 126 -23.95 8.25 -26.52
N SER A 127 -22.83 8.92 -26.82
CA SER A 127 -22.50 9.37 -28.18
C SER A 127 -22.06 8.23 -29.12
N GLU A 128 -21.46 7.16 -28.60
CA GLU A 128 -21.03 6.01 -29.44
C GLU A 128 -22.19 5.06 -29.79
N LYS A 129 -23.24 4.97 -28.96
CA LYS A 129 -24.42 4.14 -29.22
C LYS A 129 -25.37 4.66 -30.33
N LYS A 130 -25.07 5.79 -30.97
CA LYS A 130 -25.88 6.39 -32.06
C LYS A 130 -25.43 6.02 -33.48
N LYS A 131 -24.49 5.08 -33.65
CA LYS A 131 -24.16 4.53 -34.97
C LYS A 131 -24.88 3.19 -35.17
N GLU A 132 -26.18 3.22 -35.42
CA GLU A 132 -26.87 2.06 -36.00
C GLU A 132 -26.40 1.88 -37.45
N PRO A 133 -26.08 0.64 -37.90
CA PRO A 133 -25.73 0.41 -39.29
C PRO A 133 -26.97 0.62 -40.16
N LYS A 134 -26.91 1.57 -41.10
CA LYS A 134 -27.91 1.68 -42.17
C LYS A 134 -27.83 0.42 -43.02
N VAL A 135 -28.80 -0.48 -42.87
CA VAL A 135 -29.00 -1.59 -43.81
C VAL A 135 -29.57 -0.97 -45.08
N VAL A 136 -28.75 -0.88 -46.12
CA VAL A 136 -29.21 -0.56 -47.47
C VAL A 136 -29.69 -1.87 -48.07
N ILE A 137 -31.00 -2.00 -48.26
CA ILE A 137 -31.59 -3.09 -49.04
C ILE A 137 -31.55 -2.62 -50.49
N ASN A 138 -30.75 -3.28 -51.33
CA ASN A 138 -30.78 -3.07 -52.77
C ASN A 138 -31.87 -3.98 -53.35
N GLU A 139 -32.83 -3.39 -54.07
CA GLU A 139 -33.80 -4.08 -54.93
C GLU A 139 -33.15 -4.60 -56.22
#